data_AF-A0A1F4HPA1-F1
#
_entry.id   AF-A0A1F4HPA1-F1
#
_cell.length_a   1.000
_cell.length_b   1.000
_cell.length_c   1.000
_cell.angle_alpha   90.00
_cell.angle_beta   90.00
_cell.angle_gamma   90.00
#
_symmetry.space_group_name_H-M   'P 1'
#
loop_
_entity.id
_entity.type
_entity.pdbx_description
1 polymer ?
#
loop_
_entity_poly.entity_id
_entity_poly.type
_entity_poly.pdbx_seq_one_letter_code
_entity_poly.pdbx_strand_id
1 'polypeptide(L)'
;MVAAAPKATKAVAPTADAQAPARDALTGAYTQQHFVAATDREWSRIRRHGEDAALLMVDVDHFQRLNDEHGTPAGDAMLVEITRLASSTLRPYDLLARFGGGVLVIYLPHTDPLGALDVAERIRERVAGLRLAWQGKNVKATISVGVAGIGSGHAGLDAVIADAGAALREAKGAGRNCVRAAPIPPRQSHTPARSAG
;
A
#
# COMPACT_ATOMS: atom_id res chain seq x y z
N MET A 1 22.64 -7.04 56.47
CA MET A 1 22.61 -7.19 55.00
C MET A 1 21.17 -7.48 54.60
N VAL A 2 20.48 -6.50 54.03
CA VAL A 2 19.04 -6.55 53.75
C VAL A 2 18.86 -6.99 52.29
N ALA A 3 18.19 -8.13 52.06
CA ALA A 3 17.84 -8.60 50.74
C ALA A 3 16.44 -8.07 50.36
N ALA A 4 16.38 -7.18 49.36
CA ALA A 4 15.14 -6.67 48.79
C ALA A 4 14.67 -7.60 47.66
N ALA A 5 13.45 -8.12 47.76
CA ALA A 5 12.77 -8.87 46.71
C ALA A 5 12.33 -7.93 45.56
N PRO A 6 12.33 -8.38 44.30
CA PRO A 6 11.86 -7.57 43.18
C PRO A 6 10.34 -7.43 43.22
N LYS A 7 9.85 -6.18 43.25
CA LYS A 7 8.44 -5.85 43.09
C LYS A 7 7.99 -6.20 41.68
N ALA A 8 6.99 -7.07 41.57
CA ALA A 8 6.30 -7.38 40.33
C ALA A 8 5.70 -6.10 39.71
N THR A 9 6.14 -5.78 38.49
CA THR A 9 5.57 -4.70 37.69
C THR A 9 4.17 -5.12 37.25
N LYS A 10 3.16 -4.46 37.80
CA LYS A 10 1.75 -4.66 37.48
C LYS A 10 1.55 -4.37 36.00
N ALA A 11 1.13 -5.37 35.22
CA ALA A 11 0.73 -5.18 33.84
C ALA A 11 -0.42 -4.16 33.81
N VAL A 12 -0.19 -3.04 33.11
CA VAL A 12 -1.23 -2.06 32.84
C VAL A 12 -2.15 -2.70 31.82
N ALA A 13 -3.39 -2.99 32.23
CA ALA A 13 -4.44 -3.45 31.33
C ALA A 13 -4.63 -2.42 30.20
N PRO A 14 -4.86 -2.84 28.95
CA PRO A 14 -5.17 -1.90 27.87
C PRO A 14 -6.46 -1.17 28.21
N THR A 15 -6.33 0.11 28.52
CA THR A 15 -7.45 1.05 28.68
C THR A 15 -8.19 1.20 27.35
N ALA A 16 -9.47 0.85 27.38
CA ALA A 16 -10.60 1.29 26.54
C ALA A 16 -10.36 1.59 25.04
N ASP A 17 -11.03 0.78 24.22
CA ASP A 17 -11.28 0.89 22.77
C ASP A 17 -11.63 2.30 22.28
N ALA A 18 -10.62 3.12 21.97
CA ALA A 18 -10.78 4.08 20.89
C ALA A 18 -10.60 3.30 19.58
N GLN A 19 -11.72 2.88 18.97
CA GLN A 19 -11.70 2.31 17.62
C GLN A 19 -10.98 3.31 16.71
N ALA A 20 -9.76 2.98 16.24
CA ALA A 20 -9.03 3.87 15.37
C ALA A 20 -9.88 4.20 14.14
N PRO A 21 -9.89 5.47 13.70
CA PRO A 21 -10.75 5.88 12.61
C PRO A 21 -10.45 5.02 11.37
N ALA A 22 -11.51 4.56 10.72
CA ALA A 22 -11.36 3.76 9.51
C ALA A 22 -10.75 4.57 8.35
N ARG A 23 -10.99 5.88 8.33
CA ARG A 23 -10.58 6.79 7.24
C ARG A 23 -9.55 7.82 7.73
N ASP A 24 -8.57 8.10 6.88
CA ASP A 24 -7.61 9.19 7.04
C ASP A 24 -8.30 10.53 6.83
N ALA A 25 -8.12 11.47 7.77
CA ALA A 25 -8.84 12.74 7.77
C ALA A 25 -8.45 13.67 6.62
N LEU A 26 -7.20 13.56 6.11
CA LEU A 26 -6.74 14.38 5.00
C LEU A 26 -7.27 13.86 3.66
N THR A 27 -7.08 12.57 3.40
CA THR A 27 -7.23 12.00 2.06
C THR A 27 -8.54 11.24 1.86
N GLY A 28 -9.23 10.87 2.94
CA GLY A 28 -10.40 9.99 2.89
C GLY A 28 -10.07 8.53 2.52
N ALA A 29 -8.80 8.17 2.30
CA ALA A 29 -8.35 6.80 2.16
C ALA A 29 -8.53 6.04 3.49
N TYR A 30 -8.41 4.71 3.47
CA TYR A 30 -8.37 3.96 4.72
C TYR A 30 -7.12 4.28 5.53
N THR A 31 -7.20 4.19 6.86
CA THR A 31 -6.00 4.23 7.70
C THR A 31 -5.23 2.93 7.58
N GLN A 32 -3.92 2.98 7.82
CA GLN A 32 -3.07 1.79 7.86
C GLN A 32 -3.64 0.70 8.78
N GLN A 33 -4.11 1.07 9.97
CA GLN A 33 -4.69 0.13 10.92
C GLN A 33 -5.93 -0.57 10.36
N HIS A 34 -6.84 0.18 9.71
CA HIS A 34 -8.02 -0.41 9.09
C HIS A 34 -7.63 -1.31 7.91
N PHE A 35 -6.69 -0.87 7.08
CA PHE A 35 -6.21 -1.61 5.92
C PHE A 35 -5.62 -2.97 6.30
N VAL A 36 -4.75 -3.02 7.31
CA VAL A 36 -4.16 -4.27 7.80
C VAL A 36 -5.25 -5.20 8.31
N ALA A 37 -6.18 -4.71 9.13
CA ALA A 37 -7.27 -5.51 9.67
C ALA A 37 -8.23 -6.05 8.59
N ALA A 38 -8.50 -5.26 7.54
CA ALA A 38 -9.35 -5.68 6.42
C ALA A 38 -8.64 -6.71 5.53
N THR A 39 -7.37 -6.47 5.22
CA THR A 39 -6.59 -7.33 4.31
C THR A 39 -6.21 -8.66 4.95
N ASP A 40 -5.96 -8.69 6.27
CA ASP A 40 -5.65 -9.94 6.99
C ASP A 40 -6.84 -10.93 7.01
N ARG A 41 -8.08 -10.40 6.99
CA ARG A 41 -9.29 -11.23 6.83
C ARG A 41 -9.35 -11.87 5.45
N GLU A 42 -8.97 -11.13 4.40
CA GLU A 42 -8.92 -11.64 3.03
C GLU A 42 -7.71 -12.55 2.79
N TRP A 43 -6.60 -12.33 3.48
CA TRP A 43 -5.41 -13.22 3.45
C TRP A 43 -5.77 -14.67 3.77
N SER A 44 -6.58 -14.86 4.81
CA SER A 44 -7.08 -16.18 5.20
C SER A 44 -7.97 -16.84 4.15
N ARG A 45 -8.61 -16.05 3.27
CA ARG A 45 -9.40 -16.57 2.14
C ARG A 45 -8.49 -16.94 0.98
N ILE A 46 -7.56 -16.07 0.59
CA ILE A 46 -6.57 -16.33 -0.47
C ILE A 46 -5.82 -17.63 -0.21
N ARG A 47 -5.30 -17.82 1.01
CA ARG A 47 -4.56 -19.05 1.36
C ARG A 47 -5.39 -20.32 1.26
N ARG A 48 -6.70 -20.24 1.51
CA ARG A 48 -7.61 -21.39 1.46
C ARG A 48 -8.08 -21.73 0.05
N HIS A 49 -8.30 -20.71 -0.77
CA HIS A 49 -8.93 -20.87 -2.09
C HIS A 49 -7.94 -20.75 -3.26
N GLY A 50 -6.69 -20.36 -3.01
CA GLY A 50 -5.67 -20.21 -4.05
C GLY A 50 -5.95 -19.07 -5.01
N GLU A 51 -6.64 -18.03 -4.55
CA GLU A 51 -7.02 -16.88 -5.37
C GLU A 51 -5.85 -15.90 -5.53
N ASP A 52 -5.71 -15.32 -6.72
CA ASP A 52 -4.71 -14.29 -6.99
C ASP A 52 -5.05 -13.00 -6.25
N ALA A 53 -4.07 -12.33 -5.66
CA ALA A 53 -4.19 -10.95 -5.21
C ALA A 53 -2.84 -10.25 -5.30
N ALA A 54 -2.85 -8.93 -5.22
CA ALA A 54 -1.62 -8.13 -5.26
C ALA A 54 -1.68 -6.93 -4.33
N LEU A 55 -0.50 -6.44 -3.97
CA LEU A 55 -0.31 -5.24 -3.17
C LEU A 55 0.59 -4.26 -3.91
N LEU A 56 0.20 -2.99 -3.93
CA LEU A 56 0.99 -1.88 -4.48
C LEU A 56 1.39 -0.97 -3.31
N MET A 57 2.68 -0.67 -3.21
CA MET A 57 3.19 0.43 -2.40
C MET A 57 3.50 1.61 -3.31
N VAL A 58 2.84 2.74 -3.07
CA VAL A 58 2.93 3.96 -3.88
C VAL A 58 3.52 5.07 -3.02
N ASP A 59 4.52 5.77 -3.53
CA ASP A 59 5.15 6.89 -2.81
C ASP A 59 5.34 8.09 -3.74
N VAL A 60 4.96 9.27 -3.25
CA VAL A 60 5.10 10.52 -3.97
C VAL A 60 6.58 10.92 -4.06
N ASP A 61 7.06 11.00 -5.29
CA ASP A 61 8.46 11.31 -5.55
C ASP A 61 8.81 12.72 -5.09
N HIS A 62 9.91 12.84 -4.36
CA HIS A 62 10.40 14.12 -3.83
C HIS A 62 9.37 14.86 -2.95
N PHE A 63 8.48 14.14 -2.26
CA PHE A 63 7.41 14.75 -1.44
C PHE A 63 7.92 15.76 -0.40
N GLN A 64 9.03 15.45 0.29
CA GLN A 64 9.62 16.38 1.24
C GLN A 64 10.11 17.67 0.56
N ARG A 65 10.76 17.56 -0.61
CA ARG A 65 11.18 18.74 -1.38
C ARG A 65 9.99 19.59 -1.83
N LEU A 66 8.88 18.97 -2.23
CA LEU A 66 7.65 19.68 -2.56
C LEU A 66 7.13 20.46 -1.33
N ASN A 67 7.15 19.85 -0.14
CA ASN A 67 6.78 20.53 1.10
C ASN A 67 7.74 21.67 1.44
N ASP A 68 9.04 21.48 1.25
CA ASP A 68 10.06 22.50 1.54
C ASP A 68 9.92 23.70 0.58
N GLU A 69 9.59 23.47 -0.70
CA GLU A 69 9.46 24.51 -1.72
C GLU A 69 8.11 25.24 -1.70
N HIS A 70 7.02 24.57 -1.31
CA HIS A 70 5.65 25.10 -1.44
C HIS A 70 4.84 25.11 -0.14
N GLY A 71 5.42 24.60 0.95
CA GLY A 71 4.78 24.42 2.25
C GLY A 71 3.99 23.12 2.35
N THR A 72 3.87 22.60 3.58
CA THR A 72 3.07 21.40 3.90
C THR A 72 1.65 21.43 3.32
N PRO A 73 0.91 22.56 3.34
CA PRO A 73 -0.43 22.59 2.74
C PRO A 73 -0.45 22.27 1.24
N ALA A 74 0.63 22.59 0.50
CA ALA A 74 0.74 22.24 -0.91
C ALA A 74 0.94 20.74 -1.11
N GLY A 75 1.75 20.10 -0.27
CA GLY A 75 1.92 18.64 -0.30
C GLY A 75 0.68 17.90 0.15
N ASP A 76 -0.03 18.41 1.14
CA ASP A 76 -1.32 17.87 1.56
C ASP A 76 -2.33 17.93 0.40
N ALA A 77 -2.44 19.07 -0.28
CA ALA A 77 -3.30 19.20 -1.46
C ALA A 77 -2.88 18.28 -2.62
N MET A 78 -1.57 18.15 -2.88
CA MET A 78 -1.05 17.22 -3.88
C MET A 78 -1.38 15.77 -3.54
N LEU A 79 -1.22 15.37 -2.28
CA LEU A 79 -1.51 14.01 -1.82
C LEU A 79 -3.01 13.70 -1.92
N VAL A 80 -3.88 14.67 -1.63
CA VAL A 80 -5.33 14.54 -1.83
C VAL A 80 -5.65 14.27 -3.30
N GLU A 81 -5.10 15.06 -4.23
CA GLU A 81 -5.34 14.87 -5.66
C GLU A 81 -4.78 13.54 -6.18
N ILE A 82 -3.59 13.13 -5.73
CA ILE A 82 -3.01 11.81 -6.06
C ILE A 82 -3.89 10.68 -5.54
N THR A 83 -4.37 10.78 -4.30
CA THR A 83 -5.29 9.78 -3.71
C THR A 83 -6.58 9.70 -4.50
N ARG A 84 -7.15 10.85 -4.91
CA ARG A 84 -8.37 10.91 -5.72
C ARG A 84 -8.16 10.27 -7.10
N LEU A 85 -7.04 10.56 -7.76
CA LEU A 85 -6.69 9.95 -9.05
C LEU A 85 -6.52 8.44 -8.92
N ALA A 86 -5.77 7.98 -7.92
CA ALA A 86 -5.60 6.57 -7.63
C ALA A 86 -6.97 5.91 -7.40
N SER A 87 -7.78 6.43 -6.48
CA SER A 87 -9.12 5.93 -6.16
C SER A 87 -10.02 5.80 -7.40
N SER A 88 -10.05 6.80 -8.29
CA SER A 88 -10.83 6.74 -9.54
C SER A 88 -10.34 5.71 -10.57
N THR A 89 -9.19 5.10 -10.33
CA THR A 89 -8.58 4.04 -11.18
C THR A 89 -8.90 2.64 -10.65
N LEU A 90 -9.39 2.56 -9.41
CA LEU A 90 -9.62 1.35 -8.66
C LEU A 90 -11.08 0.88 -8.78
N ARG A 91 -11.27 -0.42 -8.59
CA ARG A 91 -12.58 -1.08 -8.54
C ARG A 91 -13.18 -0.91 -7.13
N PRO A 92 -14.51 -1.07 -6.96
CA PRO A 92 -15.17 -0.95 -5.65
C PRO A 92 -14.62 -1.87 -4.55
N TYR A 93 -14.04 -3.02 -4.91
CA TYR A 93 -13.51 -4.00 -3.97
C TYR A 93 -12.01 -3.82 -3.68
N ASP A 94 -11.33 -2.93 -4.41
CA ASP A 94 -9.93 -2.61 -4.14
C ASP A 94 -9.87 -1.73 -2.89
N LEU A 95 -8.84 -1.93 -2.07
CA LEU A 95 -8.63 -1.13 -0.86
C LEU A 95 -7.50 -0.15 -1.09
N LEU A 96 -7.73 1.12 -0.81
CA LEU A 96 -6.72 2.18 -0.83
C LEU A 96 -6.56 2.77 0.57
N ALA A 97 -5.32 2.81 1.05
CA ALA A 97 -4.98 3.31 2.38
C ALA A 97 -3.80 4.28 2.35
N ARG A 98 -3.76 5.18 3.34
CA ARG A 98 -2.61 6.05 3.60
C ARG A 98 -1.81 5.49 4.78
N PHE A 99 -0.52 5.25 4.55
CA PHE A 99 0.41 4.74 5.57
C PHE A 99 1.21 5.85 6.27
N GLY A 100 0.97 7.10 5.87
CA GLY A 100 1.60 8.29 6.43
C GLY A 100 2.57 8.95 5.46
N GLY A 101 2.95 10.19 5.75
CA GLY A 101 3.74 11.01 4.82
C GLY A 101 3.05 11.12 3.45
N GLY A 102 3.81 10.80 2.40
CA GLY A 102 3.34 10.68 1.01
C GLY A 102 3.19 9.23 0.53
N VAL A 103 2.96 8.27 1.43
CA VAL A 103 2.85 6.83 1.11
C VAL A 103 1.41 6.37 1.11
N LEU A 104 0.99 5.77 -0.01
CA LEU A 104 -0.28 5.08 -0.19
C LEU A 104 -0.03 3.58 -0.39
N VAL A 105 -0.98 2.76 0.03
CA VAL A 105 -0.95 1.31 -0.19
C VAL A 105 -2.28 0.88 -0.77
N ILE A 106 -2.21 0.03 -1.80
CA ILE A 106 -3.39 -0.49 -2.49
C ILE A 106 -3.37 -2.01 -2.44
N TYR A 107 -4.49 -2.61 -2.07
CA TYR A 107 -4.73 -4.05 -2.16
C TYR A 107 -5.73 -4.33 -3.27
N LEU A 108 -5.35 -5.26 -4.15
CA LEU A 108 -6.11 -5.66 -5.34
C LEU A 108 -6.51 -7.14 -5.18
N PRO A 109 -7.72 -7.45 -4.68
CA PRO A 109 -8.21 -8.82 -4.64
C PRO A 109 -8.45 -9.35 -6.06
N HIS A 110 -8.36 -10.67 -6.23
CA HIS A 110 -8.59 -11.37 -7.50
C HIS A 110 -7.78 -10.79 -8.67
N THR A 111 -6.54 -10.39 -8.40
CA THR A 111 -5.67 -9.70 -9.36
C THR A 111 -4.30 -10.36 -9.37
N ASP A 112 -3.92 -10.88 -10.53
CA ASP A 112 -2.60 -11.46 -10.73
C ASP A 112 -1.51 -10.38 -10.83
N PRO A 113 -0.21 -10.75 -10.76
CA PRO A 113 0.87 -9.79 -10.79
C PRO A 113 0.95 -8.93 -12.06
N LEU A 114 0.50 -9.43 -13.22
CA LEU A 114 0.50 -8.66 -14.47
C LEU A 114 -0.62 -7.62 -14.48
N GLY A 115 -1.83 -8.01 -14.08
CA GLY A 115 -2.93 -7.07 -13.90
C GLY A 115 -2.64 -6.01 -12.83
N ALA A 116 -1.89 -6.36 -11.79
CA ALA A 116 -1.43 -5.42 -10.77
C ALA A 116 -0.44 -4.40 -11.34
N LEU A 117 0.48 -4.83 -12.22
CA LEU A 117 1.38 -3.95 -12.95
C LEU A 117 0.60 -2.99 -13.87
N ASP A 118 -0.43 -3.47 -14.58
CA ASP A 118 -1.27 -2.61 -15.42
C ASP A 118 -2.01 -1.55 -14.61
N VAL A 119 -2.52 -1.90 -13.43
CA VAL A 119 -3.14 -0.94 -12.50
C VAL A 119 -2.10 0.08 -12.02
N ALA A 120 -0.92 -0.38 -11.61
CA ALA A 120 0.16 0.48 -11.13
C ALA A 120 0.60 1.50 -12.20
N GLU A 121 0.83 1.04 -13.43
CA GLU A 121 1.21 1.92 -14.56
C GLU A 121 0.12 2.93 -14.88
N ARG A 122 -1.15 2.51 -14.90
CA ARG A 122 -2.28 3.43 -15.13
C ARG A 122 -2.36 4.52 -14.07
N ILE A 123 -2.12 4.20 -12.80
CA ILE A 123 -2.08 5.22 -11.73
C ILE A 123 -0.87 6.14 -11.94
N ARG A 124 0.31 5.58 -12.20
CA ARG A 124 1.55 6.33 -12.42
C ARG A 124 1.42 7.34 -13.57
N GLU A 125 0.90 6.92 -14.72
CA GLU A 125 0.71 7.79 -15.88
C GLU A 125 -0.26 8.94 -15.59
N ARG A 126 -1.38 8.65 -14.91
CA ARG A 126 -2.35 9.67 -14.53
C ARG A 126 -1.76 10.69 -13.57
N VAL A 127 -0.96 10.24 -12.59
CA VAL A 127 -0.28 11.13 -11.65
C VAL A 127 0.82 11.95 -12.34
N ALA A 128 1.59 11.36 -13.25
CA ALA A 128 2.61 12.09 -14.02
C ALA A 128 2.00 13.22 -14.88
N GLY A 129 0.73 13.08 -15.29
CA GLY A 129 -0.04 14.11 -15.98
C GLY A 129 -0.65 15.19 -15.07
N LEU A 130 -0.66 15.00 -13.75
CA LEU A 130 -1.27 15.92 -12.80
C LEU A 130 -0.55 17.27 -12.76
N ARG A 131 -1.33 18.34 -12.79
CA ARG A 131 -0.87 19.72 -12.53
C ARG A 131 -1.75 20.32 -11.45
N LEU A 132 -1.17 20.56 -10.28
CA LEU A 132 -1.86 21.21 -9.17
C LEU A 132 -1.69 22.73 -9.29
N ALA A 133 -2.80 23.44 -9.47
CA ALA A 133 -2.79 24.90 -9.38
C ALA A 133 -2.68 25.31 -7.90
N TRP A 134 -1.54 25.85 -7.50
CA TRP A 134 -1.25 26.25 -6.13
C TRP A 134 -0.64 27.65 -6.11
N GLN A 135 -1.33 28.61 -5.48
CA GLN A 135 -0.88 30.00 -5.34
C GLN A 135 -0.41 30.62 -6.67
N GLY A 136 -1.17 30.40 -7.75
CA GLY A 136 -0.86 30.91 -9.08
C GLY A 136 0.28 30.18 -9.82
N LYS A 137 0.82 29.09 -9.27
CA LYS A 137 1.82 28.22 -9.92
C LYS A 137 1.24 26.85 -10.22
N ASN A 138 1.79 26.18 -11.23
CA ASN A 138 1.51 24.77 -11.51
C ASN A 138 2.57 23.89 -10.86
N VAL A 139 2.21 23.21 -9.77
CA VAL A 139 3.05 22.24 -9.07
C VAL A 139 2.83 20.86 -9.69
N LYS A 140 3.92 20.10 -9.88
CA LYS A 140 3.89 18.75 -10.43
C LYS A 140 4.50 17.77 -9.45
N ALA A 141 4.04 16.53 -9.51
CA ALA A 141 4.63 15.41 -8.79
C ALA A 141 4.55 14.16 -9.66
N THR A 142 5.44 13.21 -9.41
CA THR A 142 5.34 11.83 -9.93
C THR A 142 5.23 10.88 -8.76
N ILE A 143 4.96 9.61 -9.04
CA ILE A 143 5.00 8.54 -8.04
C ILE A 143 5.92 7.42 -8.51
N SER A 144 6.56 6.78 -7.54
CA SER A 144 7.18 5.47 -7.73
C SER A 144 6.28 4.40 -7.13
N VAL A 145 6.21 3.23 -7.77
CA VAL A 145 5.34 2.13 -7.32
C VAL A 145 6.12 0.82 -7.23
N GLY A 146 5.99 0.14 -6.10
CA GLY A 146 6.41 -1.24 -5.91
C GLY A 146 5.21 -2.17 -5.91
N VAL A 147 5.27 -3.27 -6.65
CA VAL A 147 4.20 -4.27 -6.79
C VAL A 147 4.65 -5.59 -6.20
N ALA A 148 3.80 -6.26 -5.43
CA ALA A 148 4.03 -7.64 -5.01
C ALA A 148 2.76 -8.47 -5.19
N GLY A 149 2.91 -9.65 -5.80
CA GLY A 149 1.84 -10.65 -5.85
C GLY A 149 1.70 -11.36 -4.51
N ILE A 150 0.47 -11.64 -4.11
CA ILE A 150 0.16 -12.44 -2.93
C ILE A 150 0.04 -13.90 -3.35
N GLY A 151 1.03 -14.69 -2.97
CA GLY A 151 1.06 -16.13 -3.22
C GLY A 151 1.18 -16.96 -1.94
N SER A 152 0.94 -18.26 -2.06
CA SER A 152 0.97 -19.25 -0.97
C SER A 152 2.32 -19.37 -0.24
N GLY A 153 3.40 -18.86 -0.83
CA GLY A 153 4.74 -18.86 -0.24
C GLY A 153 4.99 -17.80 0.83
N HIS A 154 4.10 -16.82 1.01
CA HIS A 154 4.26 -15.77 2.02
C HIS A 154 3.72 -16.21 3.38
N ALA A 155 4.44 -15.85 4.45
CA ALA A 155 4.03 -16.15 5.83
C ALA A 155 2.82 -15.31 6.28
N GLY A 156 2.62 -14.13 5.71
CA GLY A 156 1.58 -13.18 6.09
C GLY A 156 1.65 -11.90 5.25
N LEU A 157 0.70 -10.99 5.51
CA LEU A 157 0.63 -9.70 4.82
C LEU A 157 1.91 -8.86 4.98
N ASP A 158 2.56 -8.90 6.15
CA ASP A 158 3.80 -8.15 6.42
C ASP A 158 4.93 -8.54 5.46
N ALA A 159 5.02 -9.82 5.07
CA ALA A 159 6.02 -10.26 4.09
C ALA A 159 5.76 -9.65 2.71
N VAL A 160 4.50 -9.56 2.29
CA VAL A 160 4.11 -8.95 1.01
C VAL A 160 4.34 -7.45 1.01
N ILE A 161 4.03 -6.77 2.14
CA ILE A 161 4.35 -5.35 2.31
C ILE A 161 5.87 -5.14 2.20
N ALA A 162 6.68 -6.01 2.81
CA ALA A 162 8.13 -5.93 2.71
C ALA A 162 8.63 -6.08 1.26
N ASP A 163 8.07 -7.03 0.50
CA ASP A 163 8.43 -7.28 -0.90
C ASP A 163 8.01 -6.11 -1.81
N ALA A 164 6.78 -5.61 -1.66
CA ALA A 164 6.33 -4.41 -2.37
C ALA A 164 7.19 -3.19 -2.01
N GLY A 165 7.59 -3.08 -0.73
CA GLY A 165 8.50 -2.03 -0.26
C GLY A 165 9.90 -2.14 -0.84
N ALA A 166 10.42 -3.36 -1.05
CA ALA A 166 11.68 -3.58 -1.75
C ALA A 166 11.59 -3.13 -3.21
N ALA A 167 10.56 -3.57 -3.92
CA ALA A 167 10.30 -3.14 -5.29
C ALA A 167 10.13 -1.61 -5.41
N LEU A 168 9.47 -0.97 -4.45
CA LEU A 168 9.34 0.50 -4.42
C LEU A 168 10.70 1.19 -4.27
N ARG A 169 11.59 0.65 -3.43
CA ARG A 169 12.96 1.19 -3.30
C ARG A 169 13.74 1.02 -4.60
N GLU A 170 13.58 -0.10 -5.30
CA GLU A 170 14.17 -0.29 -6.63
C GLU A 170 13.64 0.71 -7.66
N ALA A 171 12.34 0.98 -7.67
CA ALA A 171 11.74 2.00 -8.55
C ALA A 171 12.34 3.39 -8.27
N LYS A 172 12.50 3.75 -6.98
CA LYS A 172 13.16 4.99 -6.58
C LYS A 172 14.64 5.03 -6.99
N GLY A 173 15.35 3.91 -6.86
CA GLY A 173 16.75 3.76 -7.27
C GLY A 173 16.96 3.82 -8.78
N ALA A 174 15.97 3.39 -9.56
CA ALA A 174 15.99 3.39 -11.02
C ALA A 174 15.65 4.75 -11.66
N GLY A 175 15.59 5.83 -10.87
CA GLY A 175 15.30 7.17 -11.36
C GLY A 175 13.89 7.68 -11.08
N ARG A 176 13.09 6.95 -10.30
CA ARG A 176 11.70 7.31 -9.91
C ARG A 176 10.73 7.32 -11.09
N ASN A 177 9.48 7.77 -10.89
CA ASN A 177 8.43 7.80 -11.90
C ASN A 177 8.34 6.49 -12.71
N CYS A 178 8.42 5.35 -12.01
CA CYS A 178 8.34 4.04 -12.63
C CYS A 178 7.74 3.01 -11.67
N VAL A 179 7.35 1.89 -12.25
CA VAL A 179 6.86 0.72 -11.53
C VAL A 179 7.95 -0.35 -11.49
N ARG A 180 8.08 -1.05 -10.36
CA ARG A 180 8.86 -2.28 -10.23
C ARG A 180 8.02 -3.32 -9.51
N ALA A 181 8.28 -4.60 -9.79
CA ALA A 181 7.62 -5.71 -9.12
C ALA A 181 8.64 -6.57 -8.37
N ALA A 182 8.22 -7.11 -7.23
CA ALA A 182 8.87 -8.24 -6.61
C ALA A 182 8.90 -9.44 -7.57
N PRO A 183 9.82 -10.40 -7.39
CA PRO A 183 9.92 -11.57 -8.25
C PRO A 183 8.57 -12.27 -8.42
N ILE A 184 8.11 -12.40 -9.67
CA ILE A 184 6.87 -13.10 -10.01
C ILE A 184 7.21 -14.58 -10.18
N PRO A 185 6.79 -15.48 -9.28
CA PRO A 185 7.04 -16.90 -9.45
C PRO A 185 6.27 -17.41 -10.69
N PRO A 186 6.81 -18.40 -11.42
CA PRO A 186 6.11 -18.99 -12.55
C PRO A 186 4.78 -19.58 -12.07
N ARG A 187 3.69 -19.36 -12.84
CA ARG A 187 2.38 -19.94 -12.53
C ARG A 187 2.52 -21.46 -12.49
N GLN A 188 2.20 -22.06 -11.35
CA GLN A 188 2.10 -23.51 -11.28
C GLN A 188 0.86 -23.91 -12.08
N SER A 189 1.05 -24.63 -13.18
CA SER A 189 -0.06 -25.17 -13.97
C SER A 189 -0.84 -26.14 -13.10
N HIS A 190 -2.03 -25.73 -12.65
CA HIS A 190 -2.98 -26.64 -12.02
C HIS A 190 -3.48 -27.58 -13.12
N THR A 191 -2.87 -28.76 -13.22
CA THR A 191 -3.44 -29.85 -14.02
C THR A 191 -4.69 -30.30 -13.26
N PRO A 192 -5.92 -30.09 -13.77
CA PRO A 192 -7.08 -30.63 -13.10
C PRO A 192 -6.92 -32.15 -13.05
N ALA A 193 -7.05 -32.72 -11.85
CA ALA A 193 -7.03 -34.16 -11.67
C ALA A 193 -8.09 -34.75 -12.61
N ARG A 194 -7.65 -35.49 -13.64
CA ARG A 194 -8.55 -36.25 -14.50
C ARG A 194 -9.32 -37.18 -13.58
N SER A 195 -10.63 -36.98 -13.48
CA SER A 195 -11.54 -37.96 -12.89
C SER A 195 -11.39 -39.25 -13.68
N ALA A 196 -10.71 -40.24 -13.11
CA ALA A 196 -10.77 -41.61 -13.61
C ALA A 196 -12.20 -42.09 -13.40
N GLY A 197 -12.90 -42.32 -14.53
CA GLY A 197 -14.16 -43.06 -14.56
C GLY A 197 -13.91 -44.56 -14.50
#